data_AF-A0A4S4ALQ1-F1
#
_entry.id   AF-A0A4S4ALQ1-F1
#
_cell.length_a   1.000
_cell.length_b   1.000
_cell.length_c   1.000
_cell.angle_alpha   90.00
_cell.angle_beta   90.00
_cell.angle_gamma   90.00
#
_symmetry.space_group_name_H-M   'P 1'
#
loop_
_entity.id
_entity.type
_entity.pdbx_description
1 polymer ?
#
loop_
_entity_poly.entity_id
_entity_poly.type
_entity_poly.pdbx_seq_one_letter_code
_entity_poly.pdbx_strand_id
1 'polypeptide(L)'
;MSDSPQGEPPRANTRYGFDEEVTYTATATATDNASNTATDTDTAGYDLLPTVGVSFEISDAGVGTLTGTSEHATSVSVSISGSDGSSYGPFPATLDEEVTYTATATATDNASNTATDTDTAGYDLLPTVGVSFEISDAGVGTLTGTSEHATSVSVSISGSDGRASTRRSPTRRRRRRPTTRATPPRIRTPRATTCCRRWG
;
A
#
# COMPACT_ATOMS: atom_id res chain seq x y z
N MET A 1 -55.20 -54.98 -33.87
CA MET A 1 -54.17 -54.44 -32.95
C MET A 1 -54.09 -52.97 -33.23
N SER A 2 -54.80 -52.17 -32.44
CA SER A 2 -54.83 -50.71 -32.60
C SER A 2 -53.73 -50.14 -31.70
N ASP A 3 -52.68 -49.61 -32.32
CA ASP A 3 -51.64 -48.85 -31.62
C ASP A 3 -52.26 -47.54 -31.15
N SER A 4 -52.46 -47.39 -29.84
CA SER A 4 -52.83 -46.10 -29.25
C SER A 4 -51.64 -45.14 -29.40
N PRO A 5 -51.81 -43.95 -29.97
CA PRO A 5 -50.72 -42.99 -30.11
C PRO A 5 -50.25 -42.58 -28.71
N GLN A 6 -49.00 -42.90 -28.36
CA GLN A 6 -48.38 -42.41 -27.15
C GLN A 6 -48.16 -40.90 -27.32
N GLY A 7 -49.02 -40.10 -26.68
CA GLY A 7 -48.89 -38.65 -26.67
C GLY A 7 -47.54 -38.24 -26.11
N GLU A 8 -46.80 -37.44 -26.86
CA GLU A 8 -45.50 -36.91 -26.43
C GLU A 8 -45.70 -36.07 -25.13
N PRO A 9 -44.90 -36.28 -24.09
CA PRO A 9 -45.09 -35.58 -22.82
C PRO A 9 -44.84 -34.07 -22.99
N PRO A 10 -45.61 -33.21 -22.31
CA PRO A 10 -45.43 -31.77 -22.38
C PRO A 10 -44.06 -31.37 -21.83
N ARG A 11 -43.28 -30.63 -22.63
CA ARG A 11 -42.02 -30.01 -22.19
C ARG A 11 -42.30 -28.59 -21.71
N ALA A 12 -42.24 -28.36 -20.40
CA ALA A 12 -42.30 -27.01 -19.83
C ALA A 12 -40.87 -26.45 -19.70
N ASN A 13 -40.65 -25.23 -20.18
CA ASN A 13 -39.41 -24.48 -19.94
C ASN A 13 -39.77 -23.07 -19.44
N THR A 14 -39.87 -22.93 -18.12
CA THR A 14 -40.19 -21.68 -17.43
C THR A 14 -38.96 -21.21 -16.66
N ARG A 15 -38.65 -19.91 -16.72
CA ARG A 15 -37.56 -19.31 -15.94
C ARG A 15 -38.10 -18.75 -14.63
N TYR A 16 -37.37 -18.98 -13.54
CA TYR A 16 -37.64 -18.45 -12.20
C TYR A 16 -36.48 -17.57 -11.75
N GLY A 17 -36.77 -16.53 -10.96
CA GLY A 17 -35.77 -15.72 -10.26
C GLY A 17 -35.70 -16.12 -8.78
N PHE A 18 -34.51 -16.06 -8.21
CA PHE A 18 -34.23 -16.41 -6.81
C PHE A 18 -33.45 -15.27 -6.16
N ASP A 19 -33.82 -14.90 -4.92
CA ASP A 19 -33.29 -13.75 -4.18
C ASP A 19 -32.91 -14.07 -2.72
N GLU A 20 -32.96 -15.35 -2.33
CA GLU A 20 -32.64 -15.80 -0.97
C GLU A 20 -31.66 -16.98 -1.00
N GLU A 21 -30.71 -17.00 -0.05
CA GLU A 21 -29.76 -18.10 0.13
C GLU A 21 -30.50 -19.33 0.72
N VAL A 22 -30.94 -20.22 -0.16
CA VAL A 22 -31.69 -21.42 0.22
C VAL A 22 -31.53 -22.54 -0.81
N THR A 23 -31.78 -23.78 -0.37
CA THR A 23 -31.97 -24.92 -1.25
C THR A 23 -33.41 -24.96 -1.75
N TYR A 24 -33.59 -24.82 -3.06
CA TYR A 24 -34.88 -24.98 -3.72
C TYR A 24 -35.12 -26.44 -4.06
N THR A 25 -36.37 -26.88 -3.91
CA THR A 25 -36.84 -28.22 -4.33
C THR A 25 -37.92 -28.06 -5.38
N ALA A 26 -37.69 -28.61 -6.57
CA ALA A 26 -38.70 -28.73 -7.60
C ALA A 26 -39.38 -30.10 -7.50
N THR A 27 -40.71 -30.12 -7.50
CA THR A 27 -41.51 -31.36 -7.50
C THR A 27 -42.36 -31.40 -8.75
N ALA A 28 -42.18 -32.43 -9.57
CA ALA A 28 -43.02 -32.69 -10.73
C ALA A 28 -44.01 -33.81 -10.41
N THR A 29 -45.28 -33.63 -10.75
CA THR A 29 -46.31 -34.67 -10.61
C THR A 29 -47.04 -34.84 -11.95
N ALA A 30 -47.12 -36.07 -12.42
CA ALA A 30 -47.88 -36.45 -13.61
C ALA A 30 -49.04 -37.36 -13.22
N THR A 31 -50.17 -37.19 -13.90
CA THR A 31 -51.36 -38.04 -13.74
C THR A 31 -51.74 -38.61 -15.10
N ASP A 32 -51.97 -39.92 -15.19
CA ASP A 32 -52.43 -40.56 -16.43
C ASP A 32 -53.97 -40.57 -16.55
N ASN A 33 -54.49 -41.07 -17.68
CA ASN A 33 -55.94 -41.15 -17.93
C ASN A 33 -56.67 -42.15 -17.00
N ALA A 34 -55.94 -43.06 -16.37
CA ALA A 34 -56.49 -43.98 -15.37
C ALA A 34 -56.43 -43.40 -13.95
N SER A 35 -56.01 -42.14 -13.81
CA SER A 35 -55.80 -41.43 -12.53
C SER A 35 -54.67 -42.00 -11.67
N ASN A 36 -53.71 -42.72 -12.26
CA ASN A 36 -52.46 -43.05 -11.57
C ASN A 36 -51.58 -41.80 -11.50
N THR A 37 -50.82 -41.64 -10.41
CA THR A 37 -49.90 -40.52 -10.21
C THR A 37 -48.45 -40.99 -10.19
N ALA A 38 -47.55 -40.19 -10.75
CA ALA A 38 -46.11 -40.32 -10.62
C ALA A 38 -45.52 -38.99 -10.16
N THR A 39 -44.54 -39.04 -9.26
CA THR A 39 -43.88 -37.86 -8.69
C THR A 39 -42.37 -38.00 -8.83
N ASP A 40 -41.70 -36.91 -9.18
CA ASP A 40 -40.24 -36.79 -9.20
C ASP A 40 -39.80 -35.48 -8.53
N THR A 41 -38.59 -35.43 -7.99
CA THR A 41 -38.05 -34.27 -7.26
C THR A 41 -36.60 -33.99 -7.63
N ASP A 42 -36.24 -32.72 -7.76
CA ASP A 42 -34.87 -32.25 -7.97
C ASP A 42 -34.55 -31.09 -7.01
N THR A 43 -33.29 -30.92 -6.62
CA THR A 43 -32.86 -29.86 -5.69
C THR A 43 -31.67 -29.07 -6.22
N ALA A 44 -31.68 -27.76 -5.98
CA ALA A 44 -30.59 -26.86 -6.33
C ALA A 44 -30.42 -25.77 -5.26
N GLY A 45 -29.17 -25.44 -4.92
CA GLY A 45 -28.85 -24.33 -4.02
C GLY A 45 -28.66 -23.03 -4.78
N TYR A 46 -29.06 -21.93 -4.15
CA TYR A 46 -28.68 -20.57 -4.55
C TYR A 46 -27.89 -19.91 -3.43
N ASP A 47 -26.81 -19.22 -3.80
CA ASP A 47 -25.87 -18.61 -2.88
C ASP A 47 -25.64 -17.14 -3.28
N LEU A 48 -25.80 -16.24 -2.32
CA LEU A 48 -25.60 -14.80 -2.49
C LEU A 48 -24.19 -14.44 -2.02
N LEU A 49 -23.31 -14.12 -2.96
CA LEU A 49 -21.93 -13.80 -2.64
C LEU A 49 -21.84 -12.56 -1.72
N PRO A 50 -20.93 -12.57 -0.73
CA PRO A 50 -20.75 -11.46 0.18
C PRO A 50 -20.21 -10.23 -0.57
N THR A 51 -20.53 -9.05 -0.06
CA THR A 51 -19.94 -7.79 -0.51
C THR A 51 -19.35 -7.04 0.68
N VAL A 52 -18.32 -6.22 0.42
CA VAL A 52 -17.72 -5.35 1.43
C VAL A 52 -17.24 -4.06 0.79
N GLY A 53 -17.36 -2.96 1.53
CA GLY A 53 -16.80 -1.66 1.19
C GLY A 53 -16.07 -1.08 2.40
N VAL A 54 -14.94 -0.43 2.18
CA VAL A 54 -14.16 0.24 3.22
C VAL A 54 -13.73 1.62 2.75
N SER A 55 -13.78 2.59 3.66
CA SER A 55 -13.20 3.91 3.45
C SER A 55 -12.40 4.31 4.68
N PHE A 56 -11.20 4.80 4.44
CA PHE A 56 -10.22 5.11 5.46
C PHE A 56 -9.59 6.48 5.20
N GLU A 57 -9.68 7.36 6.20
CA GLU A 57 -9.23 8.74 6.12
C GLU A 57 -8.36 9.08 7.32
N ILE A 58 -7.36 9.94 7.14
CA ILE A 58 -6.52 10.46 8.23
C ILE A 58 -6.59 11.99 8.21
N SER A 59 -6.96 12.58 9.34
CA SER A 59 -6.99 14.03 9.49
C SER A 59 -5.59 14.64 9.65
N ASP A 60 -5.48 15.95 9.45
CA ASP A 60 -4.26 16.74 9.72
C ASP A 60 -3.76 16.63 11.18
N ALA A 61 -4.63 16.19 12.10
CA ALA A 61 -4.26 15.93 13.50
C ALA A 61 -3.69 14.51 13.73
N GLY A 62 -3.58 13.70 12.68
CA GLY A 62 -3.10 12.30 12.77
C GLY A 62 -4.15 11.31 13.28
N VAL A 63 -5.42 11.70 13.32
CA VAL A 63 -6.52 10.81 13.74
C VAL A 63 -7.13 10.13 12.53
N GLY A 64 -7.12 8.79 12.53
CA GLY A 64 -7.73 7.94 11.51
C GLY A 64 -9.23 7.71 11.74
N THR A 65 -10.02 7.71 10.67
CA THR A 65 -11.44 7.35 10.67
C THR A 65 -11.66 6.24 9.66
N LEU A 66 -12.31 5.16 10.10
CA LEU A 66 -12.66 4.00 9.26
C LEU A 66 -14.18 3.87 9.19
N THR A 67 -14.70 3.77 7.98
CA THR A 67 -16.11 3.46 7.71
C THR A 67 -16.20 2.31 6.72
N GLY A 68 -17.34 1.64 6.66
CA GLY A 68 -17.52 0.53 5.74
C GLY A 68 -18.94 0.00 5.68
N THR A 69 -19.18 -0.85 4.71
CA THR A 69 -20.45 -1.52 4.42
C THR A 69 -20.21 -3.01 4.18
N SER A 70 -21.21 -3.85 4.42
CA SER A 70 -21.18 -5.26 4.02
C SER A 70 -22.59 -5.80 3.81
N GLU A 71 -22.78 -6.66 2.80
CA GLU A 71 -24.01 -7.40 2.57
C GLU A 71 -23.69 -8.89 2.41
N HIS A 72 -24.66 -9.75 2.77
CA HIS A 72 -24.56 -11.23 2.66
C HIS A 72 -23.33 -11.86 3.34
N ALA A 73 -22.68 -11.13 4.25
CA ALA A 73 -21.55 -11.60 5.04
C ALA A 73 -22.02 -12.08 6.41
N THR A 74 -21.43 -13.17 6.92
CA THR A 74 -21.63 -13.62 8.30
C THR A 74 -20.50 -13.18 9.21
N SER A 75 -19.35 -12.80 8.65
CA SER A 75 -18.27 -12.14 9.37
C SER A 75 -17.56 -11.11 8.50
N VAL A 76 -17.06 -10.06 9.15
CA VAL A 76 -16.19 -9.06 8.53
C VAL A 76 -14.96 -8.89 9.40
N SER A 77 -13.78 -8.92 8.79
CA SER A 77 -12.51 -8.60 9.44
C SER A 77 -11.89 -7.39 8.75
N VAL A 78 -11.24 -6.54 9.53
CA VAL A 78 -10.51 -5.38 9.00
C VAL A 78 -9.09 -5.37 9.56
N SER A 79 -8.12 -5.12 8.69
CA SER A 79 -6.72 -4.87 9.08
C SER A 79 -6.26 -3.52 8.55
N ILE A 80 -5.34 -2.89 9.27
CA ILE A 80 -4.68 -1.65 8.86
C ILE A 80 -3.18 -1.85 8.96
N SER A 81 -2.46 -1.55 7.87
CA SER A 81 -1.00 -1.64 7.80
C SER A 81 -0.37 -0.34 7.32
N GLY A 82 0.70 0.08 7.98
CA GLY A 82 1.50 1.23 7.58
C GLY A 82 2.67 0.84 6.68
N SER A 83 3.10 1.75 5.81
CA SER A 83 4.29 1.59 4.96
C SER A 83 5.61 1.44 5.73
N ASP A 84 5.61 1.83 7.00
CA ASP A 84 6.69 1.67 7.99
C ASP A 84 6.72 0.28 8.64
N GLY A 85 5.77 -0.61 8.30
CA GLY A 85 5.61 -1.93 8.89
C GLY A 85 4.79 -1.95 10.18
N SER A 86 4.22 -0.82 10.58
CA SER A 86 3.27 -0.75 11.69
C SER A 86 1.95 -1.43 11.32
N SER A 87 1.25 -1.95 12.33
CA SER A 87 -0.12 -2.43 12.23
C SER A 87 -0.92 -1.77 13.33
N TYR A 88 -1.97 -1.01 13.01
CA TYR A 88 -2.75 -0.28 14.01
C TYR A 88 -4.11 -0.94 14.24
N GLY A 89 -4.32 -1.39 15.48
CA GLY A 89 -5.64 -1.68 16.07
C GLY A 89 -6.31 -0.38 16.59
N PRO A 90 -7.27 -0.43 17.54
CA PRO A 90 -8.16 0.71 17.87
C PRO A 90 -7.39 2.02 18.03
N PHE A 91 -7.77 3.04 17.24
CA PHE A 91 -6.99 4.23 16.89
C PHE A 91 -6.28 4.92 18.06
N PRO A 92 -4.93 4.94 18.10
CA PRO A 92 -4.17 5.90 18.91
C PRO A 92 -3.97 7.23 18.17
N ALA A 93 -3.88 8.32 18.93
CA ALA A 93 -4.20 9.68 18.50
C ALA A 93 -3.10 10.48 17.78
N THR A 94 -1.93 9.93 17.46
CA THR A 94 -0.83 10.73 16.87
C THR A 94 0.13 9.89 16.02
N LEU A 95 0.41 10.36 14.80
CA LEU A 95 1.40 9.83 13.86
C LEU A 95 2.63 10.76 13.85
N ASP A 96 3.84 10.22 13.96
CA ASP A 96 5.11 10.97 14.12
C ASP A 96 6.07 10.88 12.92
N GLU A 97 5.74 10.11 11.89
CA GLU A 97 6.47 10.05 10.62
C GLU A 97 5.50 10.11 9.42
N GLU A 98 6.01 10.46 8.24
CA GLU A 98 5.25 10.36 6.99
C GLU A 98 4.98 8.88 6.69
N VAL A 99 3.73 8.46 6.86
CA VAL A 99 3.31 7.07 6.70
C VAL A 99 2.05 7.02 5.84
N THR A 100 2.03 6.09 4.90
CA THR A 100 0.81 5.70 4.19
C THR A 100 0.24 4.45 4.83
N TYR A 101 -1.04 4.50 5.17
CA TYR A 101 -1.78 3.40 5.77
C TYR A 101 -2.75 2.80 4.76
N THR A 102 -2.84 1.48 4.75
CA THR A 102 -3.78 0.72 3.94
C THR A 102 -4.74 -0.01 4.86
N ALA A 103 -6.04 0.29 4.75
CA ALA A 103 -7.10 -0.49 5.35
C ALA A 103 -7.51 -1.62 4.39
N THR A 104 -7.72 -2.83 4.90
CA THR A 104 -8.22 -3.97 4.13
C THR A 104 -9.37 -4.59 4.89
N ALA A 105 -10.56 -4.58 4.30
CA ALA A 105 -11.74 -5.26 4.82
C ALA A 105 -11.95 -6.58 4.07
N THR A 106 -12.26 -7.65 4.78
CA THR A 106 -12.62 -8.95 4.20
C THR A 106 -13.92 -9.43 4.82
N ALA A 107 -14.92 -9.63 3.97
CA ALA A 107 -16.19 -10.25 4.32
C ALA A 107 -16.18 -11.73 3.93
N THR A 108 -16.74 -12.57 4.80
CA THR A 108 -16.90 -14.01 4.58
C THR A 108 -18.34 -14.41 4.91
N ASP A 109 -18.96 -15.23 4.07
CA ASP A 109 -20.30 -15.81 4.31
C ASP A 109 -20.23 -17.21 4.96
N ASN A 110 -21.36 -17.91 5.06
CA ASN A 110 -21.43 -19.26 5.64
C ASN A 110 -20.90 -20.35 4.70
N ALA A 111 -20.96 -20.13 3.39
CA ALA A 111 -20.38 -21.01 2.38
C ALA A 111 -18.86 -20.84 2.24
N SER A 112 -18.27 -19.91 3.02
CA SER A 112 -16.85 -19.52 2.98
C SER A 112 -16.43 -18.83 1.69
N ASN A 113 -17.35 -18.21 0.95
CA ASN A 113 -17.00 -17.25 -0.08
C ASN A 113 -16.46 -15.98 0.57
N THR A 114 -15.62 -15.24 -0.16
CA THR A 114 -14.99 -14.03 0.35
C THR A 114 -15.11 -12.86 -0.62
N ALA A 115 -15.22 -11.66 -0.04
CA ALA A 115 -15.05 -10.38 -0.73
C ALA A 115 -14.06 -9.52 0.02
N THR A 116 -13.27 -8.74 -0.71
CA THR A 116 -12.22 -7.88 -0.15
C THR A 116 -12.31 -6.49 -0.75
N ASP A 117 -12.15 -5.48 0.09
CA ASP A 117 -12.00 -4.08 -0.33
C ASP A 117 -10.85 -3.41 0.42
N THR A 118 -10.25 -2.40 -0.20
CA THR A 118 -9.07 -1.70 0.31
C THR A 118 -9.15 -0.21 0.09
N ASP A 119 -8.73 0.56 1.09
CA ASP A 119 -8.57 2.02 0.96
C ASP A 119 -7.25 2.47 1.59
N THR A 120 -6.73 3.62 1.15
CA THR A 120 -5.43 4.15 1.57
C THR A 120 -5.51 5.61 1.96
N ALA A 121 -4.92 5.96 3.10
CA ALA A 121 -4.75 7.33 3.54
C ALA A 121 -3.29 7.61 3.94
N GLY A 122 -2.79 8.79 3.60
CA GLY A 122 -1.47 9.27 3.98
C GLY A 122 -1.54 10.34 5.04
N TYR A 123 -0.51 10.41 5.89
CA TYR A 123 -0.29 11.53 6.79
C TYR A 123 1.02 12.23 6.42
N ASP A 124 0.95 13.53 6.13
CA ASP A 124 2.09 14.38 5.77
C ASP A 124 2.43 15.35 6.90
N LEU A 125 3.71 15.40 7.28
CA LEU A 125 4.23 16.32 8.28
C LEU A 125 4.72 17.59 7.60
N LEU A 126 3.97 18.68 7.75
CA LEU A 126 4.32 19.96 7.15
C LEU A 126 5.67 20.48 7.68
N PRO A 127 6.54 21.04 6.82
CA PRO A 127 7.83 21.57 7.24
C PRO A 127 7.66 22.84 8.09
N THR A 128 8.40 22.93 9.19
CA THR A 128 8.46 24.13 10.04
C THR A 128 9.86 24.77 9.98
N VAL A 129 9.93 26.10 10.11
CA VAL A 129 11.20 26.84 10.14
C VAL A 129 11.14 28.01 11.13
N GLY A 130 12.19 28.14 11.93
CA GLY A 130 12.44 29.30 12.80
C GLY A 130 13.78 29.92 12.43
N VAL A 131 13.88 31.25 12.43
CA VAL A 131 15.12 31.98 12.17
C VAL A 131 15.27 33.14 13.14
N SER A 132 16.48 33.30 13.68
CA SER A 132 16.87 34.47 14.48
C SER A 132 18.20 35.00 13.96
N PHE A 133 18.34 36.32 13.94
CA PHE A 133 19.51 37.00 13.43
C PHE A 133 19.87 38.15 14.35
N GLU A 134 21.11 38.16 14.82
CA GLU A 134 21.66 39.18 15.71
C GLU A 134 22.97 39.73 15.14
N ILE A 135 23.22 41.03 15.31
CA ILE A 135 24.49 41.67 14.93
C ILE A 135 25.13 42.23 16.19
N SER A 136 26.38 41.85 16.44
CA SER A 136 27.20 42.40 17.54
C SER A 136 27.68 43.82 17.25
N ASP A 137 28.08 44.56 18.28
CA ASP A 137 28.70 45.89 18.16
C ASP A 137 29.99 45.89 17.32
N ALA A 138 30.64 44.73 17.16
CA ALA A 138 31.80 44.53 16.29
C ALA A 138 31.43 44.32 14.80
N GLY A 139 30.15 44.38 14.44
CA GLY A 139 29.67 44.17 13.08
C GLY A 139 29.63 42.70 12.63
N VAL A 140 29.75 41.75 13.56
CA VAL A 140 29.64 40.31 13.26
C VAL A 140 28.19 39.86 13.47
N GLY A 141 27.58 39.29 12.43
CA GLY A 141 26.22 38.75 12.45
C GLY A 141 26.19 37.25 12.79
N THR A 142 25.30 36.85 13.70
CA THR A 142 25.02 35.46 14.04
C THR A 142 23.61 35.11 13.57
N LEU A 143 23.51 34.05 12.76
CA LEU A 143 22.24 33.49 12.31
C LEU A 143 22.01 32.16 13.03
N THR A 144 20.91 32.04 13.75
CA THR A 144 20.44 30.79 14.32
C THR A 144 19.09 30.43 13.71
N GLY A 145 18.76 29.15 13.71
CA GLY A 145 17.48 28.69 13.20
C GLY A 145 17.18 27.26 13.58
N THR A 146 15.90 26.93 13.51
CA THR A 146 15.35 25.59 13.70
C THR A 146 14.62 25.18 12.43
N SER A 147 14.57 23.87 12.17
CA SER A 147 13.73 23.32 11.11
C SER A 147 13.33 21.89 11.47
N GLU A 148 12.06 21.56 11.28
CA GLU A 148 11.55 20.19 11.42
C GLU A 148 10.87 19.79 10.11
N HIS A 149 10.94 18.51 9.76
CA HIS A 149 10.36 17.90 8.54
C HIS A 149 10.78 18.58 7.20
N ALA A 150 11.76 19.48 7.21
CA ALA A 150 12.30 20.12 6.02
C ALA A 150 13.44 19.30 5.40
N THR A 151 13.35 19.04 4.09
CA THR A 151 14.41 18.34 3.33
C THR A 151 15.57 19.26 2.95
N SER A 152 15.33 20.58 2.93
CA SER A 152 16.37 21.58 2.70
C SER A 152 15.99 22.91 3.33
N VAL A 153 17.01 23.65 3.80
CA VAL A 153 16.87 25.01 4.32
C VAL A 153 17.81 25.91 3.52
N SER A 154 17.26 26.98 2.97
CA SER A 154 18.02 28.02 2.27
C SER A 154 17.84 29.36 2.98
N VAL A 155 18.94 30.06 3.23
CA VAL A 155 18.94 31.35 3.89
C VAL A 155 19.65 32.38 3.00
N SER A 156 19.03 33.54 2.85
CA SER A 156 19.57 34.70 2.14
C SER A 156 19.53 35.91 3.05
N ILE A 157 20.65 36.63 3.15
CA ILE A 157 20.75 37.87 3.92
C ILE A 157 20.94 39.01 2.92
N SER A 158 20.14 40.06 3.03
CA SER A 158 20.24 41.27 2.20
C SER A 158 20.30 42.52 3.07
N GLY A 159 21.20 43.44 2.72
CA GLY A 159 21.26 44.78 3.29
C GLY A 159 20.32 45.74 2.56
N SER A 160 19.92 46.82 3.22
CA SER A 160 19.13 47.89 2.61
C SER A 160 19.85 48.61 1.45
N ASP A 161 21.17 48.45 1.36
CA ASP A 161 22.03 48.92 0.27
C ASP A 161 22.10 47.92 -0.91
N GLY A 162 21.36 46.81 -0.86
CA GLY A 162 21.32 45.80 -1.91
C GLY A 162 22.48 44.79 -1.88
N ARG A 163 23.39 44.85 -0.90
CA ARG A 163 24.44 43.82 -0.75
C ARG A 163 23.86 42.55 -0.16
N ALA A 164 24.16 41.40 -0.76
CA ALA A 164 23.71 40.08 -0.28
C ALA A 164 24.88 39.19 0.14
N SER A 165 24.65 38.36 1.17
CA SER A 165 25.56 37.29 1.58
C SER A 165 24.82 35.95 1.52
N THR A 166 25.37 34.98 0.77
CA THR A 166 24.80 33.63 0.63
C THR A 166 25.80 32.58 1.08
N ARG A 167 25.38 31.71 2.02
CA ARG A 167 26.14 30.50 2.39
C ARG A 167 25.21 29.29 2.33
N ARG A 168 25.47 28.36 1.40
CA ARG A 168 24.79 27.06 1.34
C ARG A 168 25.43 26.11 2.36
N SER A 169 24.66 25.52 3.26
CA SER A 169 25.11 24.41 4.10
C SER A 169 25.25 23.14 3.24
N PRO A 170 26.34 22.36 3.34
CA PRO A 170 26.46 21.13 2.57
C PRO A 170 25.56 20.05 3.17
N THR A 171 24.68 19.51 2.34
CA THR A 171 23.91 18.29 2.63
C THR A 171 24.88 17.15 2.95
N ARG A 172 24.57 16.35 3.99
CA ARG A 172 25.39 15.23 4.48
C ARG A 172 25.69 14.21 3.37
N ARG A 173 26.77 14.41 2.63
CA ARG A 173 27.24 13.49 1.59
C ARG A 173 27.79 12.25 2.28
N ARG A 174 27.07 11.12 2.21
CA ARG A 174 27.58 9.80 2.63
C ARG A 174 28.94 9.59 1.97
N ARG A 175 30.02 9.58 2.76
CA ARG A 175 31.38 9.32 2.31
C ARG A 175 31.44 7.92 1.70
N ARG A 176 31.48 7.82 0.37
CA ARG A 176 31.97 6.60 -0.29
C ARG A 176 33.49 6.55 -0.07
N ARG A 177 33.96 5.47 0.58
CA ARG A 177 35.37 5.13 0.77
C ARG A 177 36.10 5.18 -0.58
N PRO A 178 37.27 5.82 -0.71
CA PRO A 178 38.13 5.65 -1.87
C PRO A 178 38.80 4.27 -1.79
N THR A 179 38.65 3.46 -2.84
CA THR A 179 39.46 2.26 -3.08
C THR A 179 40.87 2.69 -3.45
N THR A 180 41.85 2.34 -2.62
CA THR A 180 43.28 2.52 -2.88
C THR A 180 43.70 1.61 -4.05
N ARG A 181 44.09 2.23 -5.18
CA ARG A 181 44.72 1.53 -6.30
C ARG A 181 46.20 1.34 -5.99
N ALA A 182 46.62 0.10 -5.77
CA ALA A 182 48.01 -0.28 -5.54
C ALA A 182 48.87 -0.13 -6.80
N THR A 183 50.03 0.50 -6.66
CA THR A 183 51.09 0.57 -7.67
C THR A 183 51.97 -0.68 -7.59
N PRO A 184 52.34 -1.37 -8.69
CA PRO A 184 53.22 -2.53 -8.63
C PRO A 184 54.72 -2.13 -8.58
N PRO A 185 55.60 -2.95 -7.99
CA PRO A 185 57.02 -2.63 -7.82
C PRO A 185 57.82 -2.92 -9.11
N ARG A 186 58.75 -2.02 -9.45
CA ARG A 186 59.74 -2.22 -10.53
C ARG A 186 60.93 -3.03 -10.02
N ILE A 187 61.18 -4.16 -10.67
CA ILE A 187 62.31 -5.07 -10.45
C ILE A 187 63.62 -4.45 -11.00
N ARG A 188 64.71 -4.63 -10.24
CA ARG A 188 66.10 -4.20 -10.49
C ARG A 188 66.75 -4.88 -11.70
N THR A 189 67.74 -4.23 -12.29
CA THR A 189 68.87 -4.89 -12.97
C THR A 189 70.21 -4.34 -12.47
N PRO A 190 71.24 -5.19 -12.26
CA PRO A 190 72.55 -4.79 -11.78
C PRO A 190 73.52 -4.46 -12.93
N ARG A 191 74.44 -3.50 -12.72
CA ARG A 191 75.59 -3.28 -13.61
C ARG A 191 76.83 -3.96 -13.04
N ALA A 192 77.39 -4.89 -13.81
CA ALA A 192 78.69 -5.49 -13.57
C ALA A 192 79.83 -4.65 -14.16
N THR A 193 80.94 -4.71 -13.43
CA THR A 193 82.29 -4.16 -13.56
C THR A 193 82.98 -4.49 -14.89
N THR A 194 83.85 -3.59 -15.42
CA THR A 194 85.29 -3.87 -15.72
C THR A 194 86.07 -2.62 -16.18
N CYS A 195 87.28 -2.57 -15.62
CA CYS A 195 88.45 -1.69 -15.71
C CYS A 195 89.00 -1.33 -17.11
N CYS A 196 89.66 -0.16 -17.24
CA CYS A 196 91.06 -0.05 -17.70
C CYS A 196 91.67 1.36 -17.48
N ARG A 197 92.93 1.38 -17.03
CA ARG A 197 93.84 2.54 -16.80
C ARG A 197 94.50 2.99 -18.12
N ARG A 198 94.93 4.26 -18.26
CA ARG A 198 96.32 4.66 -18.63
C ARG A 198 96.61 6.19 -18.58
N TRP A 199 97.55 6.56 -17.70
CA TRP A 199 98.61 7.59 -17.71
C TRP A 199 98.44 8.95 -18.40
N GLY A 200 98.71 9.99 -17.60
CA GLY A 200 99.34 11.27 -17.91
C GLY A 200 99.94 11.80 -16.62
#